data_AF-Q7XCD1-F1
#
_entry.id   AF-Q7XCD1-F1
#
_cell.length_a   1.000
_cell.length_b   1.000
_cell.length_c   1.000
_cell.angle_alpha   90.00
_cell.angle_beta   90.00
_cell.angle_gamma   90.00
#
_symmetry.space_group_name_H-M   'P 1'
#
loop_
_entity.id
_entity.type
_entity.pdbx_description
1 polymer ?
#
loop_
_entity_poly.entity_id
_entity_poly.type
_entity_poly.pdbx_seq_one_letter_code
_entity_poly.pdbx_strand_id
1 'polypeptide(L)'
;MAEEEEKKAITGSAATAAAPPPAAAQQKKPCAAAAKKKKVRMPDNYVASILTLKRNPRRSPEYMESLSPEEREGEVEDAELGDEFEAFQEEVRRAVENDGCYMVGESYFAETAAIQAAMEEEWTKIDMSRVIFGDWDYDDPESVQYL
;
A
#
# COMPACT_ATOMS: atom_id res chain seq x y z
N MET A 1 69.30 26.79 21.08
CA MET A 1 69.52 26.28 19.72
C MET A 1 68.24 25.51 19.41
N ALA A 2 67.30 25.96 18.55
CA ALA A 2 67.45 26.60 17.23
C ALA A 2 68.06 25.61 16.21
N GLU A 3 67.55 25.41 15.00
CA GLU A 3 66.51 26.08 14.15
C GLU A 3 65.30 25.11 13.86
N GLU A 4 64.18 25.36 13.14
CA GLU A 4 63.86 25.93 11.79
C GLU A 4 64.64 25.25 10.62
N GLU A 5 64.20 25.09 9.35
CA GLU A 5 62.93 24.89 8.59
C GLU A 5 63.38 24.22 7.23
N GLU A 6 62.65 23.94 6.13
CA GLU A 6 61.29 24.24 5.65
C GLU A 6 60.57 23.00 5.04
N LYS A 7 59.23 22.99 5.16
CA LYS A 7 58.21 22.35 4.29
C LYS A 7 58.68 21.85 2.91
N LYS A 8 58.08 20.75 2.42
CA LYS A 8 57.73 20.63 0.99
C LYS A 8 56.50 19.77 0.74
N ALA A 9 55.54 20.31 -0.01
CA ALA A 9 54.36 19.59 -0.48
C ALA A 9 54.56 19.07 -1.92
N ILE A 10 53.96 17.92 -2.24
CA ILE A 10 53.60 17.46 -3.60
C ILE A 10 52.32 16.62 -3.46
N THR A 11 51.48 16.64 -4.51
CA THR A 11 50.09 16.17 -4.49
C THR A 11 49.88 14.82 -5.18
N GLY A 12 48.88 14.08 -4.69
CA GLY A 12 48.29 12.87 -5.26
C GLY A 12 47.20 12.37 -4.29
N SER A 13 45.89 12.43 -4.53
CA SER A 13 45.09 12.10 -5.72
C SER A 13 45.11 10.61 -6.08
N ALA A 14 43.99 9.88 -6.17
CA ALA A 14 42.64 10.07 -5.62
C ALA A 14 41.85 8.74 -5.76
N ALA A 15 41.23 8.22 -4.69
CA ALA A 15 40.29 7.08 -4.80
C ALA A 15 39.43 6.82 -3.53
N THR A 16 38.95 7.85 -2.82
CA THR A 16 37.96 7.61 -1.76
C THR A 16 36.62 7.24 -2.42
N ALA A 17 36.19 5.98 -2.28
CA ALA A 17 34.90 5.55 -2.78
C ALA A 17 33.79 6.39 -2.14
N ALA A 18 33.02 7.11 -2.97
CA ALA A 18 31.94 7.94 -2.48
C ALA A 18 30.84 7.05 -1.88
N ALA A 19 30.57 7.22 -0.59
CA ALA A 19 29.35 6.69 0.01
C ALA A 19 28.14 7.28 -0.76
N PRO A 20 27.07 6.50 -1.00
CA PRO A 20 25.87 7.05 -1.60
C PRO A 20 25.34 8.21 -0.75
N PRO A 21 24.82 9.29 -1.36
CA PRO A 21 24.26 10.39 -0.58
C PRO A 21 23.14 9.85 0.32
N PRO A 22 22.99 10.38 1.55
CA PRO A 22 21.87 9.99 2.41
C PRO A 22 20.59 10.29 1.64
N ALA A 23 19.78 9.23 1.40
CA ALA A 23 18.51 9.35 0.70
C ALA A 23 17.71 10.48 1.36
N ALA A 24 17.34 11.49 0.58
CA ALA A 24 16.88 12.76 1.11
C ALA A 24 15.70 12.52 2.08
N ALA A 25 15.97 12.69 3.38
CA ALA A 25 14.98 12.51 4.42
C ALA A 25 13.94 13.62 4.26
N GLN A 26 12.92 13.34 3.45
CA GLN A 26 11.78 14.22 3.25
C GLN A 26 11.28 14.61 4.64
N GLN A 27 11.33 15.90 4.96
CA GLN A 27 10.94 16.41 6.27
C GLN A 27 9.42 16.26 6.38
N LYS A 28 8.99 15.06 6.79
CA LYS A 28 7.59 14.75 7.06
C LYS A 28 7.05 15.83 7.99
N LYS A 29 6.02 16.55 7.56
CA LYS A 29 5.33 17.52 8.41
C LYS A 29 5.01 16.84 9.75
N PRO A 30 5.37 17.43 10.90
CA PRO A 30 4.98 16.84 12.18
C PRO A 30 3.45 16.77 12.24
N CYS A 31 2.92 15.62 12.67
CA CYS A 31 1.49 15.33 12.68
C CYS A 31 0.73 16.29 13.62
N ALA A 32 0.19 17.37 13.05
CA ALA A 32 -0.43 18.47 13.77
C ALA A 32 -1.78 18.07 14.39
N ALA A 33 -2.42 17.01 13.87
CA ALA A 33 -3.68 16.49 14.37
C ALA A 33 -3.63 15.86 15.78
N ALA A 34 -2.45 15.70 16.39
CA ALA A 34 -2.28 15.04 17.69
C ALA A 34 -3.08 15.66 18.85
N ALA A 35 -3.62 16.89 18.70
CA ALA A 35 -4.51 17.53 19.67
C ALA A 35 -5.99 17.07 19.60
N LYS A 36 -6.39 16.33 18.55
CA LYS A 36 -7.78 15.90 18.33
C LYS A 36 -8.12 14.69 19.22
N LYS A 37 -8.59 14.99 20.45
CA LYS A 37 -8.99 13.99 21.47
C LYS A 37 -9.88 12.90 20.86
N LYS A 38 -9.60 11.64 21.19
CA LYS A 38 -10.22 10.42 20.65
C LYS A 38 -9.93 10.06 19.18
N LYS A 39 -8.71 10.35 18.70
CA LYS A 39 -8.20 9.79 17.44
C LYS A 39 -6.77 9.30 17.54
N VAL A 40 -6.45 8.25 16.79
CA VAL A 40 -5.11 7.63 16.67
C VAL A 40 -4.59 7.84 15.25
N ARG A 41 -3.28 8.05 15.11
CA ARG A 41 -2.62 8.16 13.79
C ARG A 41 -2.65 6.83 13.05
N MET A 42 -3.10 6.86 11.80
CA MET A 42 -2.93 5.74 10.88
C MET A 42 -1.44 5.55 10.55
N PRO A 43 -0.86 4.34 10.70
CA PRO A 43 0.52 4.08 10.30
C PRO A 43 0.80 4.41 8.83
N ASP A 44 1.98 4.98 8.57
CA ASP A 44 2.34 5.53 7.26
C ASP A 44 2.33 4.50 6.12
N ASN A 45 2.53 3.20 6.44
CA ASN A 45 2.43 2.13 5.45
C ASN A 45 0.99 1.93 4.96
N TYR A 46 -0.01 1.97 5.84
CA TYR A 46 -1.42 1.86 5.41
C TYR A 46 -1.86 3.10 4.63
N VAL A 47 -1.41 4.30 5.04
CA VAL A 47 -1.64 5.54 4.27
C VAL A 47 -1.02 5.45 2.87
N ALA A 48 0.21 4.92 2.76
CA ALA A 48 0.86 4.69 1.48
C ALA A 48 0.12 3.63 0.63
N SER A 49 -0.34 2.51 1.23
CA SER A 49 -1.16 1.51 0.54
C SER A 49 -2.45 2.13 0.00
N ILE A 50 -3.24 2.81 0.84
CA ILE A 50 -4.49 3.47 0.44
C ILE A 50 -4.27 4.39 -0.77
N LEU A 51 -3.20 5.21 -0.75
CA LEU A 51 -2.89 6.16 -1.82
C LEU A 51 -2.15 5.54 -3.04
N THR A 52 -1.81 4.26 -3.02
CA THR A 52 -1.16 3.54 -4.15
C THR A 52 -2.06 2.52 -4.83
N LEU A 53 -3.15 2.08 -4.19
CA LEU A 53 -4.22 1.35 -4.87
C LEU A 53 -4.74 2.21 -6.04
N LYS A 54 -4.97 1.57 -7.19
CA LYS A 54 -5.59 2.19 -8.35
C LYS A 54 -7.00 1.66 -8.50
N ARG A 55 -7.90 2.55 -8.93
CA ARG A 55 -9.26 2.20 -9.34
C ARG A 55 -9.21 1.18 -10.49
N ASN A 56 -10.10 0.18 -10.46
CA ASN A 56 -10.35 -0.68 -11.62
C ASN A 56 -10.94 0.17 -12.78
N PRO A 57 -10.60 -0.14 -14.06
CA PRO A 57 -11.30 0.44 -15.19
C PRO A 57 -12.79 0.07 -15.14
N ARG A 58 -13.68 1.04 -15.39
CA ARG A 58 -15.11 0.76 -15.64
C ARG A 58 -15.23 -0.25 -16.78
N ARG A 59 -16.16 -1.20 -16.69
CA ARG A 59 -16.45 -2.17 -17.75
C ARG A 59 -16.91 -1.47 -19.05
N SER A 60 -16.75 -2.14 -20.19
CA SER A 60 -17.29 -1.65 -21.45
C SER A 60 -18.82 -1.79 -21.49
N PRO A 61 -19.56 -0.92 -22.20
CA PRO A 61 -21.01 -1.06 -22.38
C PRO A 61 -21.38 -2.42 -22.99
N GLU A 62 -20.61 -2.89 -23.98
CA GLU A 62 -20.79 -4.19 -24.64
C GLU A 62 -20.73 -5.37 -23.64
N TYR A 63 -19.85 -5.30 -22.63
CA TYR A 63 -19.80 -6.28 -21.55
C TYR A 63 -21.04 -6.15 -20.65
N MET A 64 -21.38 -4.94 -20.20
CA MET A 64 -22.56 -4.68 -19.35
C MET A 64 -23.89 -5.06 -20.02
N GLU A 65 -23.97 -5.05 -21.35
CA GLU A 65 -25.12 -5.52 -22.13
C GLU A 65 -25.18 -7.05 -22.27
N SER A 66 -24.05 -7.75 -22.12
CA SER A 66 -23.97 -9.22 -22.20
C SER A 66 -24.30 -9.95 -20.89
N LEU A 67 -24.28 -9.23 -19.76
CA LEU A 67 -24.54 -9.77 -18.42
C LEU A 67 -26.03 -10.00 -18.14
N SER A 68 -26.31 -10.94 -17.23
CA SER A 68 -27.63 -11.04 -16.59
C SER A 68 -27.92 -9.81 -15.71
N PRO A 69 -29.19 -9.58 -15.32
CA PRO A 69 -29.55 -8.43 -14.48
C PRO A 69 -28.80 -8.38 -13.14
N GLU A 70 -28.54 -9.54 -12.52
CA GLU A 70 -27.87 -9.69 -11.22
C GLU A 70 -26.36 -9.44 -11.32
N GLU A 71 -25.69 -10.01 -12.31
CA GLU A 71 -24.27 -9.73 -12.58
C GLU A 71 -24.05 -8.25 -12.91
N ARG A 72 -24.97 -7.63 -13.66
CA ARG A 72 -24.90 -6.21 -14.00
C ARG A 72 -25.19 -5.30 -12.81
N GLU A 73 -25.94 -5.75 -11.82
CA GLU A 73 -26.14 -5.04 -10.55
C GLU A 73 -24.83 -5.04 -9.74
N GLY A 74 -24.17 -6.20 -9.60
CA GLY A 74 -22.86 -6.29 -8.96
C GLY A 74 -21.74 -5.47 -9.65
N GLU A 75 -21.77 -5.36 -10.98
CA GLU A 75 -20.84 -4.49 -11.73
C GLU A 75 -21.19 -2.99 -11.66
N VAL A 76 -22.39 -2.63 -11.18
CA VAL A 76 -22.69 -1.26 -10.73
C VAL A 76 -22.16 -1.06 -9.31
N GLU A 77 -22.38 -2.01 -8.40
CA GLU A 77 -21.90 -1.94 -7.01
C GLU A 77 -20.35 -1.82 -6.91
N ASP A 78 -19.56 -2.66 -7.59
CA ASP A 78 -18.09 -2.53 -7.64
C ASP A 78 -17.66 -1.15 -8.14
N ALA A 79 -18.39 -0.63 -9.13
CA ALA A 79 -18.07 0.60 -9.80
C ALA A 79 -18.47 1.85 -8.97
N GLU A 80 -19.49 1.75 -8.11
CA GLU A 80 -19.85 2.73 -7.07
C GLU A 80 -18.88 2.67 -5.88
N LEU A 81 -18.52 1.48 -5.39
CA LEU A 81 -17.44 1.28 -4.40
C LEU A 81 -16.12 1.90 -4.88
N GLY A 82 -15.85 1.82 -6.18
CA GLY A 82 -14.73 2.49 -6.84
C GLY A 82 -14.81 4.04 -6.85
N ASP A 83 -16.01 4.63 -6.81
CA ASP A 83 -16.20 6.09 -6.61
C ASP A 83 -15.98 6.46 -5.13
N GLU A 84 -16.57 5.71 -4.21
CA GLU A 84 -16.42 5.95 -2.76
C GLU A 84 -14.95 5.84 -2.31
N PHE A 85 -14.22 4.84 -2.81
CA PHE A 85 -12.81 4.67 -2.49
C PHE A 85 -11.93 5.78 -3.09
N GLU A 86 -12.28 6.31 -4.27
CA GLU A 86 -11.57 7.45 -4.87
C GLU A 86 -11.80 8.75 -4.05
N ALA A 87 -13.02 8.96 -3.55
CA ALA A 87 -13.32 10.05 -2.60
C ALA A 87 -12.58 9.88 -1.25
N PHE A 88 -12.49 8.65 -0.73
CA PHE A 88 -11.70 8.35 0.47
C PHE A 88 -10.20 8.60 0.27
N GLN A 89 -9.64 8.26 -0.90
CA GLN A 89 -8.27 8.63 -1.24
C GLN A 89 -8.05 10.15 -1.24
N GLU A 90 -9.04 10.95 -1.69
CA GLU A 90 -8.95 12.41 -1.59
C GLU A 90 -9.00 12.90 -0.14
N GLU A 91 -9.86 12.34 0.72
CA GLU A 91 -9.86 12.67 2.16
C GLU A 91 -8.49 12.38 2.80
N VAL A 92 -7.94 11.19 2.56
CA VAL A 92 -6.63 10.78 3.10
C VAL A 92 -5.51 11.69 2.58
N ARG A 93 -5.50 12.00 1.28
CA ARG A 93 -4.54 12.94 0.67
C ARG A 93 -4.63 14.32 1.31
N ARG A 94 -5.84 14.89 1.40
CA ARG A 94 -6.11 16.19 2.01
C ARG A 94 -5.72 16.24 3.49
N ALA A 95 -5.95 15.17 4.24
CA ALA A 95 -5.52 15.07 5.64
C ALA A 95 -3.98 15.05 5.77
N VAL A 96 -3.29 14.28 4.94
CA VAL A 96 -1.81 14.26 4.91
C VAL A 96 -1.23 15.62 4.51
N GLU A 97 -1.85 16.32 3.55
CA GLU A 97 -1.41 17.66 3.14
C GLU A 97 -1.60 18.71 4.24
N ASN A 98 -2.72 18.69 4.96
CA ASN A 98 -3.06 19.71 5.97
C ASN A 98 -2.47 19.38 7.35
N ASP A 99 -2.80 18.20 7.89
CA ASP A 99 -2.41 17.77 9.25
C ASP A 99 -1.06 17.03 9.29
N GLY A 100 -0.50 16.60 8.15
CA GLY A 100 0.73 15.78 8.10
C GLY A 100 0.53 14.28 8.36
N CYS A 101 -0.71 13.82 8.53
CA CYS A 101 -1.07 12.46 8.90
C CYS A 101 -2.57 12.19 8.68
N TYR A 102 -2.94 10.91 8.53
CA TYR A 102 -4.35 10.48 8.63
C TYR A 102 -4.68 9.99 10.04
N MET A 103 -5.93 10.16 10.49
CA MET A 103 -6.34 9.97 11.89
C MET A 103 -7.68 9.23 12.01
N VAL A 104 -7.62 7.98 12.50
CA VAL A 104 -8.75 7.07 12.72
C VAL A 104 -9.28 7.15 14.16
N GLY A 105 -10.42 6.51 14.45
CA GLY A 105 -10.94 6.37 15.81
C GLY A 105 -10.07 5.47 16.69
N GLU A 106 -10.14 5.63 18.02
CA GLU A 106 -9.34 4.86 18.98
C GLU A 106 -9.57 3.34 18.90
N SER A 107 -10.78 2.91 18.56
CA SER A 107 -11.17 1.50 18.46
C SER A 107 -10.81 0.84 17.12
N TYR A 108 -10.47 1.61 16.08
CA TYR A 108 -10.31 1.12 14.71
C TYR A 108 -9.42 -0.13 14.61
N PHE A 109 -8.23 -0.11 15.22
CA PHE A 109 -7.32 -1.27 15.17
C PHE A 109 -7.80 -2.47 16.00
N ALA A 110 -8.60 -2.26 17.05
CA ALA A 110 -9.18 -3.35 17.83
C ALA A 110 -10.37 -3.99 17.09
N GLU A 111 -11.19 -3.17 16.42
CA GLU A 111 -12.27 -3.62 15.53
C GLU A 111 -11.69 -4.37 14.32
N THR A 112 -10.67 -3.84 13.64
CA THR A 112 -9.98 -4.52 12.55
C THR A 112 -9.37 -5.85 13.00
N ALA A 113 -8.71 -5.89 14.17
CA ALA A 113 -8.14 -7.13 14.70
C ALA A 113 -9.20 -8.18 15.06
N ALA A 114 -10.38 -7.76 15.56
CA ALA A 114 -11.49 -8.66 15.83
C ALA A 114 -12.10 -9.23 14.53
N ILE A 115 -12.26 -8.40 13.49
CA ILE A 115 -12.70 -8.84 12.16
C ILE A 115 -11.69 -9.82 11.55
N GLN A 116 -10.39 -9.52 11.62
CA GLN A 116 -9.34 -10.40 11.13
C GLN A 116 -9.34 -11.75 11.88
N ALA A 117 -9.44 -11.75 13.21
CA ALA A 117 -9.50 -12.98 13.99
C ALA A 117 -10.73 -13.85 13.66
N ALA A 118 -11.90 -13.23 13.46
CA ALA A 118 -13.10 -13.94 13.01
C ALA A 118 -12.95 -14.51 11.59
N MET A 119 -12.32 -13.74 10.68
CA MET A 119 -12.02 -14.22 9.32
C MET A 119 -11.03 -15.39 9.35
N GLU A 120 -9.98 -15.33 10.18
CA GLU A 120 -9.03 -16.43 10.37
C GLU A 120 -9.75 -17.67 10.94
N GLU A 121 -10.65 -17.51 11.92
CA GLU A 121 -11.47 -18.61 12.46
C GLU A 121 -12.32 -19.27 11.36
N GLU A 122 -13.05 -18.50 10.55
CA GLU A 122 -13.84 -19.06 9.44
C GLU A 122 -12.95 -19.72 8.36
N TRP A 123 -11.81 -19.13 8.00
CA TRP A 123 -10.88 -19.75 7.06
C TRP A 123 -10.32 -21.09 7.56
N THR A 124 -10.13 -21.27 8.88
CA THR A 124 -9.74 -22.58 9.43
C THR A 124 -10.82 -23.66 9.37
N LYS A 125 -12.09 -23.29 9.13
CA LYS A 125 -13.21 -24.23 8.97
C LYS A 125 -13.38 -24.72 7.53
N ILE A 126 -12.71 -24.08 6.56
CA ILE A 126 -12.76 -24.45 5.15
C ILE A 126 -11.94 -25.74 4.94
N ASP A 127 -12.59 -26.78 4.44
CA ASP A 127 -11.96 -28.07 4.12
C ASP A 127 -11.14 -27.97 2.82
N MET A 128 -9.95 -27.39 2.94
CA MET A 128 -9.01 -27.21 1.83
C MET A 128 -8.57 -28.53 1.16
N SER A 129 -8.79 -29.69 1.79
CA SER A 129 -8.49 -30.99 1.18
C SER A 129 -9.39 -31.32 -0.02
N ARG A 130 -10.48 -30.56 -0.22
CA ARG A 130 -11.37 -30.65 -1.38
C ARG A 130 -10.97 -29.74 -2.54
N VAL A 131 -10.01 -28.84 -2.33
CA VAL A 131 -9.51 -27.94 -3.37
C VAL A 131 -8.45 -28.68 -4.17
N ILE A 132 -8.85 -29.25 -5.30
CA ILE A 132 -7.93 -29.90 -6.23
C ILE A 132 -7.19 -28.80 -7.00
N PHE A 133 -5.94 -28.57 -6.65
CA PHE A 133 -5.03 -27.72 -7.42
C PHE A 133 -4.53 -28.52 -8.62
N GLY A 134 -4.98 -28.14 -9.83
CA GLY A 134 -4.37 -28.64 -11.06
C GLY A 134 -3.07 -27.88 -11.35
N ASP A 135 -2.06 -28.59 -11.84
CA ASP A 135 -0.86 -27.95 -12.40
C ASP A 135 -1.22 -27.37 -13.79
N TRP A 136 -0.74 -26.16 -14.07
CA TRP A 136 -1.05 -25.47 -15.32
C TRP A 136 0.05 -25.79 -16.34
N ASP A 137 -0.29 -26.56 -17.37
CA ASP A 137 0.66 -26.86 -18.43
C ASP A 137 0.89 -25.60 -19.28
N TYR A 138 2.09 -25.02 -19.18
CA TYR A 138 2.44 -23.82 -19.94
C TYR A 138 2.75 -24.12 -21.41
N ASP A 139 2.92 -25.39 -21.80
CA ASP A 139 3.16 -25.82 -23.18
C ASP A 139 1.88 -26.32 -23.89
N ASP A 140 0.79 -26.62 -23.17
CA ASP A 140 -0.55 -26.91 -23.73
C ASP A 140 -1.65 -25.98 -23.15
N PRO A 141 -2.11 -24.97 -23.92
CA PRO A 141 -3.03 -23.94 -23.42
C PRO A 141 -4.46 -24.42 -23.13
N GLU A 142 -4.83 -25.68 -23.43
CA GLU A 142 -6.13 -26.26 -23.07
C GLU A 142 -6.05 -27.30 -21.93
N SER A 143 -4.86 -27.59 -21.38
CA SER A 143 -4.67 -28.65 -20.39
C SER A 143 -4.42 -28.14 -18.95
N VAL A 144 -5.31 -28.53 -18.04
CA VAL A 144 -5.11 -28.46 -16.59
C VAL A 144 -4.96 -29.88 -16.06
N GLN A 145 -3.78 -30.22 -15.53
CA GLN A 145 -3.51 -31.57 -15.02
C GLN A 145 -3.81 -31.64 -13.52
N TYR A 146 -4.96 -32.24 -13.17
CA TYR A 146 -5.37 -32.45 -11.78
C TYR A 146 -4.48 -33.50 -11.08
N LEU A 147 -3.98 -33.15 -9.88
CA LEU A 147 -3.17 -34.00 -8.99
C LEU A 147 -4.02 -34.80 -7.99
#